data_AF-S7VI53-F1
#
_entry.id   AF-S7VI53-F1
#
_cell.length_a   1.000
_cell.length_b   1.000
_cell.length_c   1.000
_cell.angle_alpha   90.00
_cell.angle_beta   90.00
_cell.angle_gamma   90.00
#
_symmetry.space_group_name_H-M   'P 1'
#
loop_
_entity.id
_entity.type
_entity.pdbx_description
1 polymer ?
#
loop_
_entity_poly.entity_id
_entity_poly.type
_entity_poly.pdbx_seq_one_letter_code
_entity_poly.pdbx_strand_id
1 'polypeptide(L)'
;MSKEEKIRKILDEKLTENNQELYAELLNSRIDENRKSMSRLSITLILCYFAFPLIVESKISDISFGPFKLSDNIIALGIIPSIFAFIYYKYITVWIDLVEQKMTYRIVTAKIFSTGQKSFLNQRLWPHSFMDSVMLYHLDEKSKFLGCLTTLFWVPIGLIVIIFPFAFEYYMIKTLYESFGIDTILKKVIIITPILIGIFTILIIIQAGKRDFDEKKYSSQHRV
;
A
#
# COMPACT_ATOMS: atom_id res chain seq x y z
N MET A 1 7.61 25.68 -5.12
CA MET A 1 8.66 24.67 -5.41
C MET A 1 8.03 23.29 -5.35
N SER A 2 8.14 22.48 -6.41
CA SER A 2 7.54 21.13 -6.50
C SER A 2 8.28 20.10 -5.63
N LYS A 3 7.62 18.98 -5.28
CA LYS A 3 8.24 17.85 -4.54
C LYS A 3 9.50 17.35 -5.25
N GLU A 4 9.43 17.26 -6.58
CA GLU A 4 10.56 16.89 -7.44
C GLU A 4 11.72 17.90 -7.34
N GLU A 5 11.44 19.20 -7.26
CA GLU A 5 12.44 20.25 -7.06
C GLU A 5 13.08 20.22 -5.67
N LYS A 6 12.30 19.95 -4.60
CA LYS A 6 12.83 19.78 -3.24
C LYS A 6 13.78 18.59 -3.14
N ILE A 7 13.33 17.44 -3.65
CA ILE A 7 14.15 16.23 -3.69
C ILE A 7 15.41 16.52 -4.50
N ARG A 8 15.28 17.11 -5.69
CA ARG A 8 16.43 17.48 -6.54
C ARG A 8 17.41 18.39 -5.81
N LYS A 9 16.95 19.44 -5.13
CA LYS A 9 17.82 20.36 -4.38
C LYS A 9 18.60 19.62 -3.27
N ILE A 10 17.94 18.75 -2.51
CA ILE A 10 18.61 17.95 -1.46
C ILE A 10 19.62 16.97 -2.08
N LEU A 11 19.27 16.34 -3.21
CA LEU A 11 20.17 15.44 -3.93
C LEU A 11 21.37 16.22 -4.52
N ASP A 12 21.17 17.45 -4.98
CA ASP A 12 22.22 18.32 -5.49
C ASP A 12 23.17 18.79 -4.37
N GLU A 13 22.64 19.04 -3.17
CA GLU A 13 23.44 19.42 -1.99
C GLU A 13 24.21 18.25 -1.39
N LYS A 14 23.69 17.01 -1.48
CA LYS A 14 24.24 15.85 -0.74
C LYS A 14 24.90 14.76 -1.59
N LEU A 15 24.60 14.65 -2.88
CA LEU A 15 25.16 13.59 -3.74
C LEU A 15 26.22 14.15 -4.70
N THR A 16 27.46 13.76 -4.46
CA THR A 16 28.57 13.86 -5.42
C THR A 16 28.39 12.87 -6.56
N GLU A 17 28.98 13.13 -7.73
CA GLU A 17 28.95 12.22 -8.89
C GLU A 17 29.34 10.78 -8.51
N ASN A 18 30.36 10.63 -7.65
CA ASN A 18 30.86 9.32 -7.21
C ASN A 18 29.86 8.49 -6.37
N ASN A 19 28.86 9.12 -5.75
CA ASN A 19 27.93 8.44 -4.83
C ASN A 19 26.52 8.29 -5.40
N GLN A 20 26.24 8.86 -6.57
CA GLN A 20 24.91 8.81 -7.20
C GLN A 20 24.53 7.40 -7.65
N GLU A 21 25.47 6.67 -8.25
CA GLU A 21 25.25 5.29 -8.69
C GLU A 21 25.00 4.35 -7.50
N LEU A 22 25.82 4.46 -6.45
CA LEU A 22 25.64 3.69 -5.22
C LEU A 22 24.29 3.97 -4.57
N TYR A 23 23.88 5.24 -4.52
CA TYR A 23 22.56 5.61 -3.99
C TYR A 23 21.42 5.07 -4.85
N ALA A 24 21.55 5.12 -6.18
CA ALA A 24 20.58 4.54 -7.10
C ALA A 24 20.46 3.02 -6.93
N GLU A 25 21.58 2.31 -6.76
CA GLU A 25 21.60 0.86 -6.52
C GLU A 25 20.91 0.50 -5.19
N LEU A 26 21.23 1.21 -4.11
CA LEU A 26 20.57 1.03 -2.81
C LEU A 26 19.06 1.27 -2.91
N LEU A 27 18.66 2.32 -3.63
CA LEU A 27 17.26 2.67 -3.80
C LEU A 27 16.52 1.62 -4.64
N ASN A 28 17.15 1.10 -5.70
CA ASN A 28 16.59 0.02 -6.52
C ASN A 28 16.39 -1.27 -5.69
N SER A 29 17.40 -1.64 -4.89
CA SER A 29 17.31 -2.79 -3.98
C SER A 29 16.16 -2.65 -2.98
N ARG A 30 16.01 -1.48 -2.35
CA ARG A 30 14.88 -1.17 -1.45
C ARG A 30 13.52 -1.23 -2.14
N ILE A 31 13.43 -0.74 -3.37
CA ILE A 31 12.20 -0.81 -4.17
C ILE A 31 11.82 -2.28 -4.40
N ASP A 32 12.77 -3.13 -4.78
CA ASP A 32 12.50 -4.56 -5.02
C ASP A 32 12.15 -5.32 -3.73
N GLU A 33 12.78 -5.01 -2.60
CA GLU A 33 12.41 -5.55 -1.29
C GLU A 33 10.97 -5.17 -0.91
N ASN A 34 10.62 -3.89 -1.05
CA ASN A 34 9.27 -3.39 -0.76
C ASN A 34 8.21 -3.99 -1.69
N ARG A 35 8.52 -4.22 -2.97
CA ARG A 35 7.64 -4.94 -3.89
C ARG A 35 7.39 -6.37 -3.45
N LYS A 36 8.45 -7.11 -3.08
CA LYS A 36 8.31 -8.48 -2.55
C LYS A 36 7.48 -8.50 -1.27
N SER A 37 7.70 -7.54 -0.38
CA SER A 37 6.92 -7.38 0.85
C SER A 37 5.43 -7.14 0.54
N MET A 38 5.13 -6.20 -0.36
CA MET A 38 3.76 -5.94 -0.82
C MET A 38 3.06 -7.17 -1.40
N SER A 39 3.75 -7.95 -2.24
CA SER A 39 3.18 -9.19 -2.79
C SER A 39 2.83 -10.19 -1.69
N ARG A 40 3.72 -10.38 -0.70
CA ARG A 40 3.47 -11.26 0.45
C ARG A 40 2.28 -10.77 1.28
N LEU A 41 2.24 -9.48 1.59
CA LEU A 41 1.12 -8.87 2.35
C LEU A 41 -0.21 -9.02 1.60
N SER A 42 -0.21 -8.82 0.28
CA SER A 42 -1.40 -8.99 -0.57
C SER A 42 -1.93 -10.42 -0.53
N ILE A 43 -1.04 -11.41 -0.66
CA ILE A 43 -1.40 -12.83 -0.56
C ILE A 43 -2.02 -13.10 0.81
N THR A 44 -1.43 -12.60 1.89
CA THR A 44 -1.99 -12.82 3.23
C THR A 44 -3.34 -12.13 3.42
N LEU A 45 -3.56 -10.93 2.88
CA LEU A 45 -4.89 -10.28 2.89
C LEU A 45 -5.94 -11.14 2.18
N ILE A 46 -5.60 -11.69 1.01
CA ILE A 46 -6.48 -12.58 0.25
C ILE A 46 -6.75 -13.87 1.05
N LEU A 47 -5.73 -14.45 1.69
CA LEU A 47 -5.91 -15.63 2.52
C LEU A 47 -6.83 -15.35 3.72
N CYS A 48 -6.66 -14.22 4.41
CA CYS A 48 -7.56 -13.80 5.48
C CYS A 48 -8.99 -13.57 4.97
N TYR A 49 -9.15 -13.00 3.77
CA TYR A 49 -10.44 -12.78 3.13
C TYR A 49 -11.21 -14.09 2.92
N PHE A 50 -10.55 -15.16 2.47
CA PHE A 50 -11.18 -16.46 2.33
C PHE A 50 -11.30 -17.21 3.67
N ALA A 51 -10.29 -17.13 4.53
CA ALA A 51 -10.24 -17.88 5.77
C ALA A 51 -11.33 -17.46 6.76
N PHE A 52 -11.61 -16.16 6.90
CA PHE A 52 -12.57 -15.70 7.90
C PHE A 52 -14.01 -16.20 7.64
N PRO A 53 -14.63 -16.00 6.44
CA PRO A 53 -15.95 -16.55 6.15
C PRO A 53 -15.98 -18.07 6.27
N LEU A 54 -14.94 -18.76 5.81
CA LEU A 54 -14.84 -20.22 5.93
C LEU A 54 -14.89 -20.68 7.39
N ILE A 55 -14.19 -20.00 8.30
CA ILE A 55 -14.19 -20.35 9.72
C ILE A 55 -15.53 -20.02 10.37
N VAL A 56 -16.14 -18.89 10.02
CA VAL A 56 -17.48 -18.48 10.51
C VAL A 56 -18.55 -19.49 10.11
N GLU A 57 -18.54 -19.95 8.85
CA GLU A 57 -19.50 -20.93 8.36
C GLU A 57 -19.18 -22.36 8.81
N SER A 58 -17.92 -22.64 9.12
CA SER A 58 -17.52 -23.95 9.59
C SER A 58 -18.11 -24.25 10.97
N LYS A 59 -18.86 -25.34 11.08
CA LYS A 59 -19.29 -25.93 12.37
C LYS A 59 -18.11 -26.63 13.08
N ILE A 60 -16.88 -26.17 12.87
CA ILE A 60 -15.69 -26.80 13.44
C ILE A 60 -15.63 -26.38 14.91
N SER A 61 -16.08 -27.28 15.77
CA SER A 61 -16.02 -27.12 17.23
C SER A 61 -14.61 -27.31 17.79
N ASP A 62 -13.74 -28.03 17.08
CA ASP A 62 -12.35 -28.32 17.48
C ASP A 62 -11.40 -28.09 16.31
N ILE A 63 -10.45 -27.15 16.43
CA ILE A 63 -9.30 -27.04 15.52
C ILE A 63 -8.11 -27.71 16.21
N SER A 64 -7.64 -28.84 15.69
CA SER A 64 -6.43 -29.53 16.16
C SER A 64 -5.21 -29.12 15.33
N PHE A 65 -4.26 -28.43 15.96
CA PHE A 65 -2.93 -28.18 15.42
C PHE A 65 -1.92 -29.05 16.18
N GLY A 66 -1.70 -30.28 15.71
CA GLY A 66 -0.79 -31.23 16.37
C GLY A 66 -1.25 -31.55 17.81
N PRO A 67 -0.40 -31.40 18.85
CA PRO A 67 -0.78 -31.66 20.24
C PRO A 67 -1.70 -30.57 20.85
N PHE A 68 -1.92 -29.46 20.15
CA PHE A 68 -2.77 -28.38 20.63
C PHE A 68 -4.19 -28.51 20.07
N LYS A 69 -5.15 -28.77 20.96
CA LYS A 69 -6.59 -28.64 20.66
C LYS A 69 -7.05 -27.26 21.09
N LEU A 70 -7.46 -26.44 20.11
CA LEU A 70 -8.23 -25.23 20.36
C LEU A 70 -9.71 -25.63 20.31
N SER A 71 -10.31 -25.80 21.48
CA SER A 71 -11.74 -26.07 21.67
C SER A 71 -12.62 -24.81 21.60
N ASP A 72 -11.99 -23.62 21.59
CA ASP A 72 -12.69 -22.34 21.54
C ASP A 72 -12.42 -21.62 20.22
N ASN A 73 -13.40 -21.70 19.32
CA ASN A 73 -13.46 -20.97 18.05
C ASN A 73 -13.32 -19.43 18.25
N ILE A 74 -13.54 -18.93 19.48
CA ILE A 74 -13.41 -17.52 19.88
C ILE A 74 -12.01 -16.96 19.58
N ILE A 75 -10.95 -17.71 19.87
CA ILE A 75 -9.57 -17.22 19.69
C ILE A 75 -9.22 -17.19 18.20
N ALA A 76 -9.57 -18.25 17.46
CA ALA A 76 -9.31 -18.33 16.03
C ALA A 76 -10.08 -17.24 15.25
N LEU A 77 -11.38 -17.08 15.53
CA LEU A 77 -12.20 -16.02 14.92
C LEU A 77 -11.77 -14.63 15.39
N GLY A 78 -11.36 -14.47 16.63
CA GLY A 78 -10.99 -13.18 17.20
C GLY A 78 -9.65 -12.61 16.72
N ILE A 79 -8.68 -13.48 16.39
CA ILE A 79 -7.35 -13.03 15.97
C ILE A 79 -7.33 -12.57 14.51
N ILE A 80 -8.10 -13.21 13.62
CA ILE A 80 -8.04 -12.95 12.17
C ILE A 80 -8.31 -11.48 11.84
N PRO A 81 -9.32 -10.80 12.41
CA PRO A 81 -9.58 -9.40 12.07
C PRO A 81 -8.44 -8.47 12.49
N SER A 82 -7.79 -8.76 13.62
CA SER A 82 -6.61 -8.02 14.08
C SER A 82 -5.42 -8.23 13.15
N ILE A 83 -5.19 -9.47 12.71
CA ILE A 83 -4.15 -9.80 11.72
C ILE A 83 -4.43 -9.08 10.40
N PHE A 84 -5.67 -9.16 9.91
CA PHE A 84 -6.06 -8.51 8.66
C PHE A 84 -5.84 -7.00 8.71
N ALA A 85 -6.35 -6.33 9.75
CA ALA A 85 -6.18 -4.90 9.94
C ALA A 85 -4.69 -4.51 10.01
N PHE A 86 -3.87 -5.28 10.74
CA PHE A 86 -2.43 -5.04 10.84
C PHE A 86 -1.70 -5.22 9.51
N ILE A 87 -2.03 -6.27 8.76
CA ILE A 87 -1.44 -6.53 7.45
C ILE A 87 -1.84 -5.44 6.47
N TYR A 88 -3.09 -4.97 6.52
CA TYR A 88 -3.55 -3.90 5.65
C TYR A 88 -2.87 -2.56 5.99
N TYR A 89 -2.74 -2.24 7.28
CA TYR A 89 -1.92 -1.12 7.76
C TYR A 89 -0.51 -1.18 7.19
N LYS A 90 0.18 -2.32 7.33
CA LYS A 90 1.54 -2.52 6.81
C LYS A 90 1.60 -2.42 5.30
N TYR A 91 0.60 -2.95 4.61
CA TYR A 91 0.49 -2.86 3.15
C TYR A 91 0.45 -1.40 2.70
N ILE A 92 -0.39 -0.57 3.33
CA ILE A 92 -0.50 0.85 3.02
C ILE A 92 0.80 1.60 3.32
N THR A 93 1.47 1.33 4.45
CA THR A 93 2.77 1.95 4.77
C THR A 93 3.82 1.63 3.70
N VAL A 94 3.97 0.35 3.35
CA VAL A 94 4.95 -0.08 2.33
C VAL A 94 4.59 0.49 0.96
N TRP A 95 3.31 0.57 0.63
CA TRP A 95 2.85 1.17 -0.63
C TRP A 95 3.22 2.65 -0.73
N ILE A 96 3.01 3.43 0.34
CA ILE A 96 3.41 4.84 0.40
C ILE A 96 4.93 4.98 0.22
N ASP A 97 5.72 4.22 0.97
CA ASP A 97 7.19 4.25 0.88
C ASP A 97 7.66 3.90 -0.54
N LEU A 98 7.06 2.89 -1.16
CA LEU A 98 7.37 2.45 -2.51
C LEU A 98 7.13 3.55 -3.55
N VAL A 99 6.01 4.29 -3.42
CA VAL A 99 5.70 5.42 -4.31
C VAL A 99 6.77 6.51 -4.19
N GLU A 100 7.19 6.85 -2.98
CA GLU A 100 8.22 7.88 -2.76
C GLU A 100 9.61 7.46 -3.24
N GLN A 101 9.98 6.20 -2.99
CA GLN A 101 11.25 5.64 -3.45
C GLN A 101 11.33 5.62 -4.97
N LYS A 102 10.26 5.18 -5.65
CA LYS A 102 10.17 5.21 -7.12
C LYS A 102 10.31 6.62 -7.69
N MET A 103 9.63 7.59 -7.07
CA MET A 103 9.74 8.99 -7.47
C MET A 103 11.16 9.53 -7.30
N THR A 104 11.80 9.23 -6.17
CA THR A 104 13.19 9.62 -5.91
C THR A 104 14.15 8.95 -6.90
N TYR A 105 13.95 7.66 -7.19
CA TYR A 105 14.78 6.89 -8.10
C TYR A 105 14.75 7.48 -9.51
N ARG A 106 13.56 7.88 -9.97
CA ARG A 106 13.37 8.56 -11.25
C ARG A 106 14.11 9.89 -11.34
N ILE A 107 14.22 10.64 -10.24
CA ILE A 107 14.96 11.91 -10.20
C ILE A 107 16.47 11.65 -10.24
N VAL A 108 16.95 10.65 -9.49
CA VAL A 108 18.37 10.28 -9.44
C VAL A 108 18.85 9.76 -10.79
N THR A 109 18.11 8.84 -11.41
CA THR A 109 18.43 8.28 -12.74
C THR A 109 18.41 9.35 -13.83
N ALA A 110 17.46 10.28 -13.80
CA ALA A 110 17.45 11.43 -14.71
C ALA A 110 18.73 12.26 -14.58
N LYS A 111 19.24 12.45 -13.35
CA LYS A 111 20.48 13.17 -13.07
C LYS A 111 21.71 12.41 -13.57
N ILE A 112 21.86 11.13 -13.20
CA ILE A 112 22.99 10.28 -13.60
C ILE A 112 23.16 10.26 -15.13
N PHE A 113 22.06 10.03 -15.84
CA PHE A 113 22.10 9.91 -17.31
C PHE A 113 21.93 11.25 -18.03
N SER A 114 21.84 12.38 -17.31
CA SER A 114 21.56 13.70 -17.88
C SER A 114 20.35 13.70 -18.83
N THR A 115 19.32 12.92 -18.48
CA THR A 115 18.09 12.81 -19.28
C THR A 115 16.94 13.56 -18.62
N GLY A 116 15.93 13.91 -19.41
CA GLY A 116 14.68 14.44 -18.85
C GLY A 116 14.00 13.38 -17.97
N GLN A 117 13.42 13.79 -16.85
CA GLN A 117 12.70 12.87 -15.94
C GLN A 117 11.57 12.09 -16.63
N LYS A 118 10.95 12.69 -17.66
CA LYS A 118 9.89 12.08 -18.48
C LYS A 118 10.43 11.40 -19.75
N SER A 119 11.74 11.32 -19.95
CA SER A 119 12.31 10.69 -21.13
C SER A 119 12.00 9.19 -21.16
N PHE A 120 11.85 8.65 -22.37
CA PHE A 120 11.61 7.22 -22.57
C PHE A 120 12.70 6.35 -21.91
N LEU A 121 13.97 6.77 -22.02
CA LEU A 121 15.10 6.08 -21.40
C LEU A 121 14.92 5.98 -19.88
N ASN A 122 14.60 7.10 -19.23
CA ASN A 122 14.42 7.16 -17.79
C ASN A 122 13.17 6.39 -17.31
N GLN A 123 12.11 6.37 -18.12
CA GLN A 123 10.93 5.56 -17.85
C GLN A 123 11.21 4.05 -17.93
N ARG A 124 12.11 3.63 -18.82
CA ARG A 124 12.47 2.21 -18.99
C ARG A 124 13.43 1.71 -17.92
N LEU A 125 14.20 2.61 -17.31
CA LEU A 125 15.02 2.33 -16.13
C LEU A 125 14.17 2.21 -14.86
N TRP A 126 12.93 2.69 -14.86
CA TRP A 126 12.05 2.63 -13.71
C TRP A 126 11.76 1.16 -13.34
N PRO A 127 11.97 0.74 -12.08
CA PRO A 127 11.52 -0.57 -11.60
C PRO A 127 10.01 -0.79 -11.85
N HIS A 128 9.71 -1.59 -12.87
CA HIS A 128 8.37 -1.84 -13.39
C HIS A 128 7.51 -2.65 -12.41
N SER A 129 6.36 -2.11 -12.00
CA SER A 129 5.23 -2.92 -11.55
C SER A 129 4.15 -3.03 -12.63
N PHE A 130 3.26 -4.01 -12.50
CA PHE A 130 2.10 -4.14 -13.38
C PHE A 130 1.26 -2.85 -13.45
N MET A 131 1.10 -2.16 -12.31
CA MET A 131 0.45 -0.85 -12.25
C MET A 131 1.20 0.24 -13.00
N ASP A 132 2.53 0.23 -12.97
CA ASP A 132 3.33 1.22 -13.71
C ASP A 132 3.28 0.98 -15.22
N SER A 133 3.18 -0.29 -15.65
CA SER A 133 3.07 -0.66 -17.07
C SER A 133 1.81 -0.09 -17.72
N VAL A 134 0.70 -0.12 -16.99
CA VAL A 134 -0.58 0.46 -17.40
C VAL A 134 -0.49 1.98 -17.50
N MET A 135 0.13 2.62 -16.51
CA MET A 135 0.30 4.07 -16.48
C MET A 135 1.23 4.57 -17.60
N LEU A 136 2.23 3.78 -17.99
CA LEU A 136 3.11 4.05 -19.12
C LEU A 136 2.39 3.92 -20.47
N TYR A 137 1.42 3.00 -20.60
CA TYR A 137 0.57 2.90 -21.80
C TYR A 137 -0.31 4.14 -22.03
N HIS A 138 -0.61 4.93 -21.00
CA HIS A 138 -1.29 6.23 -21.16
C HIS A 138 -0.41 7.32 -21.75
N LEU A 139 0.92 7.19 -21.64
CA LEU A 139 1.88 8.19 -22.08
C LEU A 139 2.32 7.99 -23.54
N ASP A 140 2.07 6.82 -24.12
CA ASP A 140 2.32 6.57 -25.53
C ASP A 140 1.14 7.13 -26.37
N GLU A 141 1.41 8.18 -27.13
CA GLU A 141 0.46 9.12 -27.76
C GLU A 141 -0.51 8.47 -28.76
N LYS A 142 -0.32 7.19 -29.10
CA LYS A 142 -0.97 6.52 -30.23
C LYS A 142 -2.44 6.15 -30.02
N SER A 143 -3.00 6.27 -28.82
CA SER A 143 -4.44 6.08 -28.64
C SER A 143 -5.00 6.74 -27.37
N LYS A 144 -5.46 7.99 -27.51
CA LYS A 144 -6.23 8.69 -26.47
C LYS A 144 -7.47 7.90 -26.00
N PHE A 145 -8.08 7.09 -26.88
CA PHE A 145 -9.24 6.26 -26.55
C PHE A 145 -8.88 5.09 -25.61
N LEU A 146 -7.89 4.27 -25.98
CA LEU A 146 -7.35 3.22 -25.10
C LEU A 146 -6.85 3.78 -23.76
N GLY A 147 -6.23 4.96 -23.77
CA GLY A 147 -5.85 5.67 -22.55
C GLY A 147 -7.06 5.94 -21.65
N CYS A 148 -8.08 6.63 -22.16
CA CYS A 148 -9.30 6.94 -21.40
C CYS A 148 -10.04 5.68 -20.91
N LEU A 149 -10.19 4.67 -21.77
CA LEU A 149 -10.82 3.40 -21.43
C LEU A 149 -10.08 2.70 -20.28
N THR A 150 -8.76 2.68 -20.38
CA THR A 150 -7.91 2.06 -19.37
C THR A 150 -8.02 2.85 -18.05
N THR A 151 -7.99 4.20 -18.06
CA THR A 151 -8.21 5.01 -16.84
C THR A 151 -9.59 4.75 -16.20
N LEU A 152 -10.64 4.62 -17.02
CA LEU A 152 -12.01 4.37 -16.57
C LEU A 152 -12.14 3.08 -15.77
N PHE A 153 -11.41 2.03 -16.13
CA PHE A 153 -11.39 0.78 -15.36
C PHE A 153 -10.43 0.83 -14.18
N TRP A 154 -9.29 1.52 -14.32
CA TRP A 154 -8.24 1.52 -13.30
C TRP A 154 -8.56 2.36 -12.07
N VAL A 155 -9.24 3.50 -12.22
CA VAL A 155 -9.63 4.34 -11.09
C VAL A 155 -10.58 3.59 -10.14
N PRO A 156 -11.66 2.93 -10.62
CA PRO A 156 -12.48 2.06 -9.78
C PRO A 156 -11.71 0.91 -9.14
N ILE A 157 -10.81 0.23 -9.88
CA ILE A 157 -10.00 -0.86 -9.31
C ILE A 157 -9.13 -0.34 -8.17
N GLY A 158 -8.45 0.79 -8.35
CA GLY A 158 -7.65 1.41 -7.30
C GLY A 158 -8.48 1.82 -6.08
N LEU A 159 -9.67 2.38 -6.29
CA LEU A 159 -10.60 2.71 -5.21
C LEU A 159 -11.09 1.47 -4.48
N ILE A 160 -11.41 0.39 -5.20
CA ILE A 160 -11.79 -0.90 -4.61
C ILE A 160 -10.65 -1.41 -3.73
N VAL A 161 -9.40 -1.40 -4.20
CA VAL A 161 -8.25 -1.86 -3.41
C VAL A 161 -8.08 -1.08 -2.11
N ILE A 162 -8.43 0.20 -2.07
CA ILE A 162 -8.34 1.05 -0.87
C ILE A 162 -9.56 0.90 0.05
N ILE A 163 -10.77 0.81 -0.51
CA ILE A 163 -12.03 0.83 0.25
C ILE A 163 -12.43 -0.58 0.72
N PHE A 164 -12.23 -1.59 -0.12
CA PHE A 164 -12.64 -2.96 0.15
C PHE A 164 -12.10 -3.52 1.46
N PRO A 165 -10.82 -3.31 1.84
CA PRO A 165 -10.30 -3.82 3.11
C PRO A 165 -11.05 -3.24 4.32
N PHE A 166 -11.48 -1.98 4.28
CA PHE A 166 -12.28 -1.39 5.36
C PHE A 166 -13.70 -1.97 5.41
N ALA A 167 -14.32 -2.20 4.25
CA ALA A 167 -15.62 -2.85 4.18
C ALA A 167 -15.56 -4.29 4.74
N PHE A 168 -14.48 -5.02 4.42
CA PHE A 168 -14.25 -6.36 4.95
C PHE A 168 -13.93 -6.35 6.45
N GLU A 169 -13.13 -5.38 6.93
CA GLU A 169 -12.86 -5.19 8.35
C GLU A 169 -14.15 -4.93 9.13
N TYR A 170 -15.01 -4.06 8.63
CA TYR A 170 -16.34 -3.81 9.20
C TYR A 170 -17.19 -5.09 9.26
N TYR A 171 -17.22 -5.88 8.18
CA TYR A 171 -17.91 -7.16 8.14
C TYR A 171 -17.40 -8.13 9.23
N MET A 172 -16.09 -8.25 9.38
CA MET A 172 -15.48 -9.11 10.40
C MET A 172 -15.82 -8.66 11.83
N ILE A 173 -15.69 -7.35 12.10
CA ILE A 173 -16.00 -6.77 13.42
C ILE A 173 -17.47 -6.97 13.76
N LYS A 174 -18.38 -6.72 12.81
CA LYS A 174 -19.81 -6.95 13.00
C LYS A 174 -20.10 -8.41 13.33
N THR A 175 -19.49 -9.34 12.58
CA THR A 175 -19.64 -10.79 12.79
C THR A 175 -19.15 -11.20 14.18
N LEU A 176 -18.02 -10.67 14.64
CA LEU A 176 -17.51 -10.92 15.99
C LEU A 176 -18.44 -10.37 17.08
N TYR A 177 -18.98 -9.17 16.88
CA TYR A 177 -19.91 -8.56 17.83
C TYR A 177 -21.20 -9.37 17.96
N GLU A 178 -21.78 -9.79 16.83
CA GLU A 178 -22.99 -10.62 16.80
C GLU A 178 -22.76 -12.02 17.37
N SER A 179 -21.58 -12.61 17.17
CA SER A 179 -21.27 -13.97 17.62
C SER A 179 -20.89 -14.05 19.10
N PHE A 180 -20.15 -13.06 19.62
CA PHE A 180 -19.53 -13.15 20.94
C PHE A 180 -19.99 -12.10 21.94
N GLY A 181 -20.57 -10.99 21.52
CA GLY A 181 -20.87 -9.87 22.41
C GLY A 181 -19.62 -9.22 23.04
N ILE A 182 -19.80 -8.45 24.11
CA ILE A 182 -18.74 -7.62 24.74
C ILE A 182 -18.62 -7.84 26.26
N ASP A 183 -19.00 -9.01 26.73
CA ASP A 183 -19.20 -9.25 28.17
C ASP A 183 -17.87 -9.38 28.93
N THR A 184 -16.83 -9.88 28.27
CA THR A 184 -15.50 -10.08 28.88
C THR A 184 -14.47 -9.12 28.32
N ILE A 185 -13.45 -8.80 29.14
CA ILE A 185 -12.34 -7.92 28.73
C ILE A 185 -11.63 -8.48 27.48
N LEU A 186 -11.43 -9.81 27.41
CA LEU A 186 -10.80 -10.45 26.25
C LEU A 186 -11.59 -10.19 24.95
N LYS A 187 -12.92 -10.35 24.97
CA LYS A 187 -13.78 -10.06 23.82
C LYS A 187 -13.73 -8.60 23.41
N LYS A 188 -13.69 -7.67 24.39
CA LYS A 188 -13.50 -6.24 24.12
C LYS A 188 -12.18 -5.97 23.41
N VAL A 189 -11.07 -6.56 23.89
CA VAL A 189 -9.75 -6.40 23.26
C VAL A 189 -9.76 -6.91 21.82
N ILE A 190 -10.34 -8.09 21.58
CA ILE A 190 -10.47 -8.71 20.26
C ILE A 190 -11.24 -7.80 19.26
N ILE A 191 -12.30 -7.14 19.70
CA ILE A 191 -13.13 -6.27 18.86
C ILE A 191 -12.50 -4.88 18.67
N ILE A 192 -11.91 -4.30 19.72
CA ILE A 192 -11.36 -2.93 19.70
C ILE A 192 -10.03 -2.86 18.94
N THR A 193 -9.18 -3.88 19.04
CA THR A 193 -7.86 -3.90 18.40
C THR A 193 -7.90 -3.65 16.89
N PRO A 194 -8.69 -4.39 16.07
CA PRO A 194 -8.75 -4.14 14.64
C PRO A 194 -9.25 -2.71 14.34
N ILE A 195 -10.28 -2.23 15.05
CA ILE A 195 -10.81 -0.86 14.90
C ILE A 195 -9.71 0.19 15.09
N LEU A 196 -8.90 0.07 16.15
CA LEU A 196 -7.80 1.01 16.41
C LEU A 196 -6.77 0.99 15.28
N ILE A 197 -6.42 -0.19 14.77
CA ILE A 197 -5.49 -0.34 13.65
C ILE A 197 -6.09 0.23 12.35
N GLY A 198 -7.38 0.01 12.09
CA GLY A 198 -8.12 0.60 10.98
C GLY A 198 -8.07 2.13 11.03
N ILE A 199 -8.29 2.73 12.21
CA ILE A 199 -8.16 4.18 12.42
C ILE A 199 -6.73 4.66 12.10
N PHE A 200 -5.69 3.99 12.60
CA PHE A 200 -4.30 4.34 12.27
C PHE A 200 -4.02 4.25 10.76
N THR A 201 -4.61 3.27 10.09
CA THR A 201 -4.49 3.12 8.63
C THR A 201 -5.11 4.31 7.90
N ILE A 202 -6.32 4.73 8.30
CA ILE A 202 -6.99 5.92 7.75
C ILE A 202 -6.14 7.17 7.99
N LEU A 203 -5.58 7.35 9.20
CA LEU A 203 -4.72 8.48 9.52
C LEU A 203 -3.50 8.55 8.60
N ILE A 204 -2.83 7.42 8.34
CA ILE A 204 -1.68 7.36 7.42
C ILE A 204 -2.09 7.73 5.99
N ILE A 205 -3.23 7.21 5.49
CA ILE A 205 -3.73 7.55 4.16
C ILE A 205 -4.00 9.05 4.05
N ILE A 206 -4.65 9.65 5.06
CA ILE A 206 -4.93 11.10 5.10
C ILE A 206 -3.63 11.89 5.15
N GLN A 207 -2.65 11.48 5.97
CA GLN A 207 -1.35 12.16 6.07
C GLN A 207 -0.61 12.13 4.72
N ALA A 208 -0.58 10.97 4.06
CA ALA A 208 0.02 10.83 2.74
C ALA A 208 -0.68 11.72 1.70
N GLY A 209 -2.02 11.72 1.69
CA GLY A 209 -2.82 12.57 0.80
C GLY A 209 -2.63 14.06 1.05
N LYS A 210 -2.61 14.50 2.32
CA LYS A 210 -2.35 15.91 2.69
C LYS A 210 -0.96 16.36 2.26
N ARG A 211 0.07 15.54 2.49
CA ARG A 211 1.44 15.83 2.04
C ARG A 211 1.49 16.09 0.53
N ASP A 212 0.83 15.26 -0.27
CA ASP A 212 0.77 15.46 -1.72
C ASP A 212 -0.08 16.67 -2.14
N PHE A 213 -1.13 17.02 -1.40
CA PHE A 213 -2.02 18.14 -1.72
C PHE A 213 -1.42 19.51 -1.34
N ASP A 214 -0.85 19.63 -0.14
CA ASP A 214 -0.18 20.84 0.33
C ASP A 214 0.99 21.17 -0.60
N GLU A 215 1.76 20.17 -1.03
CA GLU A 215 2.87 20.37 -1.96
C GLU A 215 2.44 20.83 -3.35
N LYS A 216 1.30 20.37 -3.88
CA LYS A 216 0.75 20.89 -5.13
C LYS A 216 0.39 22.38 -5.00
N LYS A 217 -0.22 22.80 -3.89
CA LYS A 217 -0.60 24.20 -3.63
C LYS A 217 0.62 25.13 -3.56
N TYR A 218 1.69 24.70 -2.91
CA TYR A 218 2.97 25.44 -2.86
C TYR A 218 3.71 25.50 -4.20
N SER A 219 3.50 24.52 -5.09
CA SER A 219 4.08 24.53 -6.44
C SER A 219 3.38 25.51 -7.37
N SER A 220 2.07 25.70 -7.23
CA SER A 220 1.27 26.64 -8.05
C SER A 220 1.45 28.11 -7.65
N GLN A 221 1.71 28.42 -6.37
CA GLN A 221 1.88 29.80 -5.87
C GLN A 221 3.28 30.40 -6.16
N HIS A 222 4.24 29.63 -6.68
CA HIS A 222 5.58 30.11 -7.06
C HIS A 222 5.80 30.09 -8.58
N ARG A 223 4.74 29.92 -9.36
CA ARG A 223 4.74 30.02 -10.84
C ARG A 223 3.99 31.25 -11.35
N VAL A 224 3.65 32.19 -10.47
CA VAL A 224 3.06 33.50 -10.79
C VAL A 224 4.10 34.57 -10.48
#